data_AF-A0A024T7R7-F1
#
_entry.id   AF-A0A024T7R7-F1
#
_cell.length_a   1.000
_cell.length_b   1.000
_cell.length_c   1.000
_cell.angle_alpha   90.00
_cell.angle_beta   90.00
_cell.angle_gamma   90.00
#
_symmetry.space_group_name_H-M   'P 1'
#
loop_
_entity.id
_entity.type
_entity.pdbx_description
1 polymer ?
#
loop_
_entity_poly.entity_id
_entity_poly.type
_entity_poly.pdbx_seq_one_letter_code
_entity_poly.pdbx_strand_id
1 'polypeptide(L)'
;MTNLSVWPADPTGLSWPPTLAALHVRGSRLHEIPDAFSVLPPHIVSFRLEGGNISTIPEAVFQAWTNVSSLSLSNLQLTRLPVSISNFHELVSLEIRGNWVTTVPWVARDVANLPMLQSIDLSANALDHVPVDLVHPNVRLELSSNPIAAVPTTLSVQYLVTRQIILDDTPFCASTGATYCSPKCARQCETKLLGDYRCDAVCYSQACSWDHGDCATFGFPEAV
;
A
#
# COMPACT_ATOMS: atom_id res chain seq x y z
N MET A 1 11.12 -1.68 -20.29
CA MET A 1 11.82 -1.19 -19.09
C MET A 1 12.50 0.13 -19.43
N THR A 2 11.95 1.26 -19.00
CA THR A 2 12.59 2.58 -19.13
C THR A 2 13.61 2.74 -18.01
N ASN A 3 14.90 2.89 -18.33
CA ASN A 3 15.99 3.11 -17.37
C ASN A 3 16.04 4.56 -16.85
N LEU A 4 14.89 5.22 -16.79
CA LEU A 4 14.79 6.63 -16.41
C LEU A 4 14.65 6.71 -14.89
N SER A 5 15.69 7.20 -14.22
CA SER A 5 15.72 7.44 -12.78
C SER A 5 15.24 8.83 -12.36
N VAL A 6 15.12 9.78 -13.31
CA VAL A 6 14.70 11.17 -13.08
C VAL A 6 13.75 11.60 -14.20
N TRP A 7 12.54 12.05 -13.83
CA TRP A 7 11.51 12.56 -14.74
C TRP A 7 11.23 14.02 -14.37
N PRO A 8 11.82 15.00 -15.09
CA PRO A 8 11.62 16.41 -14.77
C PRO A 8 10.16 16.82 -15.02
N ALA A 9 9.64 17.75 -14.21
CA ALA A 9 8.27 18.28 -14.36
C ALA A 9 8.03 18.91 -15.73
N ASP A 10 9.10 19.49 -16.31
CA ASP A 10 9.41 19.62 -17.74
C ASP A 10 10.25 20.90 -18.03
N PRO A 11 11.35 20.83 -18.82
CA PRO A 11 12.06 22.00 -19.38
C PRO A 11 11.71 22.34 -20.86
N THR A 12 10.78 21.64 -21.53
CA THR A 12 10.56 21.64 -23.00
C THR A 12 9.11 21.78 -23.53
N GLY A 13 8.08 21.74 -22.69
CA GLY A 13 6.66 21.93 -23.00
C GLY A 13 5.73 20.69 -23.03
N LEU A 14 6.18 19.47 -22.67
CA LEU A 14 5.30 18.29 -22.53
C LEU A 14 4.85 18.09 -21.08
N SER A 15 3.72 18.69 -20.72
CA SER A 15 2.99 18.37 -19.48
C SER A 15 2.25 17.04 -19.60
N TRP A 16 1.83 16.47 -18.46
CA TRP A 16 0.90 15.34 -18.45
C TRP A 16 -0.37 15.70 -19.26
N PRO A 17 -0.90 14.77 -20.07
CA PRO A 17 -2.12 15.06 -20.81
C PRO A 17 -3.25 15.36 -19.82
N PRO A 18 -4.08 16.38 -20.07
CA PRO A 18 -5.14 16.79 -19.13
C PRO A 18 -6.20 15.70 -18.92
N THR A 19 -6.26 14.72 -19.83
CA THR A 19 -7.16 13.56 -19.78
C THR A 19 -6.58 12.37 -19.00
N LEU A 20 -5.38 12.47 -18.44
CA LEU A 20 -4.75 11.38 -17.69
C LEU A 20 -5.59 11.05 -16.43
N ALA A 21 -6.27 9.92 -16.46
CA ALA A 21 -7.08 9.44 -15.34
C ALA A 21 -6.31 8.46 -14.43
N ALA A 22 -5.32 7.75 -14.97
CA ALA A 22 -4.55 6.78 -14.22
C ALA A 22 -3.06 6.80 -14.61
N LEU A 23 -2.18 6.85 -13.62
CA LEU A 23 -0.74 6.75 -13.79
C LEU A 23 -0.20 5.59 -12.96
N HIS A 24 0.29 4.55 -13.62
CA HIS A 24 0.89 3.39 -12.97
C HIS A 24 2.36 3.28 -13.36
N VAL A 25 3.23 3.38 -12.37
CA VAL A 25 4.69 3.26 -12.52
C VAL A 25 5.13 2.06 -11.70
N ARG A 26 5.68 1.05 -12.38
CA ARG A 26 6.10 -0.21 -11.76
C ARG A 26 7.54 -0.57 -12.11
N GLY A 27 8.29 -1.10 -11.14
CA GLY A 27 9.63 -1.65 -11.36
C GLY A 27 10.61 -0.62 -11.92
N SER A 28 10.45 0.65 -11.55
CA SER A 28 11.33 1.73 -11.97
C SER A 28 12.48 1.88 -10.97
N ARG A 29 13.68 2.22 -11.44
CA ARG A 29 14.87 2.40 -10.59
C ARG A 29 14.90 3.80 -9.95
N LEU A 30 13.77 4.22 -9.39
CA LEU A 30 13.63 5.53 -8.75
C LEU A 30 14.26 5.50 -7.36
N HIS A 31 15.09 6.50 -7.06
CA HIS A 31 15.69 6.71 -5.73
C HIS A 31 15.03 7.86 -4.96
N GLU A 32 14.28 8.70 -5.67
CA GLU A 32 13.50 9.81 -5.15
C GLU A 32 12.25 9.98 -6.01
N ILE A 33 11.32 10.83 -5.56
CA ILE A 33 10.17 11.20 -6.37
C ILE A 33 10.60 12.18 -7.46
N PRO A 34 10.38 11.85 -8.75
CA PRO A 34 10.60 12.78 -9.84
C PRO A 34 9.74 14.05 -9.74
N ASP A 35 10.28 15.18 -10.18
CA ASP A 35 9.56 16.46 -10.25
C ASP A 35 8.25 16.36 -11.04
N ALA A 36 8.18 15.50 -12.06
CA ALA A 36 6.96 15.25 -12.82
C ALA A 36 5.78 14.78 -11.95
N PHE A 37 6.03 14.12 -10.81
CA PHE A 37 4.96 13.71 -9.91
C PHE A 37 4.49 14.84 -9.00
N SER A 38 5.17 15.98 -8.97
CA SER A 38 4.72 17.18 -8.24
C SER A 38 3.69 18.00 -9.01
N VAL A 39 3.41 17.64 -10.27
CA VAL A 39 2.53 18.39 -11.19
C VAL A 39 1.49 17.50 -11.86
N LEU A 40 0.93 16.53 -11.13
CA LEU A 40 -0.10 15.63 -11.65
C LEU A 40 -1.35 16.42 -12.08
N PRO A 41 -2.02 16.01 -13.18
CA PRO A 41 -3.17 16.73 -13.70
C PRO A 41 -4.38 16.60 -12.76
N PRO A 42 -5.30 17.58 -12.73
CA PRO A 42 -6.39 17.62 -11.75
C PRO A 42 -7.40 16.48 -11.88
N HIS A 43 -7.48 15.83 -13.05
CA HIS A 43 -8.39 14.72 -13.32
C HIS A 43 -7.80 13.34 -13.04
N ILE A 44 -6.61 13.27 -12.42
CA ILE A 44 -6.02 11.99 -12.04
C ILE A 44 -6.86 11.34 -10.93
N VAL A 45 -7.27 10.11 -11.18
CA VAL A 45 -8.12 9.32 -10.27
C VAL A 45 -7.30 8.26 -9.56
N SER A 46 -6.40 7.59 -10.29
CA SER A 46 -5.55 6.51 -9.78
C SER A 46 -4.09 6.85 -9.96
N PHE A 47 -3.34 6.88 -8.86
CA PHE A 47 -1.89 6.97 -8.91
C PHE A 47 -1.26 5.78 -8.19
N ARG A 48 -0.47 5.01 -8.94
CA ARG A 48 0.25 3.84 -8.41
C ARG A 48 1.73 3.97 -8.70
N LEU A 49 2.52 3.91 -7.65
CA LEU A 49 3.97 3.84 -7.68
C LEU A 49 4.40 2.58 -6.94
N GLU A 50 5.02 1.65 -7.66
CA GLU A 50 5.37 0.33 -7.15
C GLU A 50 6.81 -0.04 -7.51
N GLY A 51 7.60 -0.37 -6.50
CA GLY A 51 8.98 -0.79 -6.70
C GLY A 51 9.90 0.40 -6.99
N GLY A 52 10.78 0.66 -6.04
CA GLY A 52 11.78 1.72 -6.07
C GLY A 52 12.58 1.72 -4.77
N ASN A 53 13.53 2.63 -4.65
CA ASN A 53 14.33 2.86 -3.45
C ASN A 53 14.12 4.29 -2.94
N ILE A 54 12.85 4.63 -2.67
CA ILE A 54 12.37 5.94 -2.23
C ILE A 54 12.05 5.85 -0.73
N SER A 55 12.96 6.32 0.11
CA SER A 55 12.82 6.22 1.57
C SER A 55 11.89 7.28 2.18
N THR A 56 11.69 8.39 1.48
CA THR A 56 10.83 9.51 1.87
C THR A 56 10.18 10.17 0.65
N ILE A 57 9.01 10.76 0.86
CA ILE A 57 8.30 11.58 -0.11
C ILE A 57 8.07 12.95 0.54
N PRO A 58 8.47 14.07 -0.09
CA PRO A 58 8.26 15.39 0.49
C PRO A 58 6.78 15.70 0.71
N GLU A 59 6.45 16.39 1.80
CA GLU A 59 5.07 16.78 2.14
C GLU A 59 4.41 17.57 0.99
N ALA A 60 5.15 18.48 0.35
CA ALA A 60 4.66 19.27 -0.79
C ALA A 60 4.21 18.39 -1.98
N VAL A 61 4.82 17.23 -2.16
CA VAL A 61 4.46 16.29 -3.23
C VAL A 61 3.15 15.58 -2.90
N PHE A 62 2.96 15.15 -1.64
CA PHE A 62 1.68 14.59 -1.20
C PHE A 62 0.51 15.57 -1.41
N GLN A 63 0.74 16.87 -1.21
CA GLN A 63 -0.29 17.89 -1.45
C GLN A 63 -0.67 18.03 -2.93
N ALA A 64 0.20 17.60 -3.86
CA ALA A 64 -0.12 17.57 -5.29
C ALA A 64 -1.00 16.36 -5.68
N TRP A 65 -1.19 15.38 -4.79
CA TRP A 65 -1.91 14.13 -5.07
C TRP A 65 -3.30 14.09 -4.47
N THR A 66 -3.77 15.18 -3.86
CA THR A 66 -5.01 15.24 -3.07
C THR A 66 -6.29 14.94 -3.84
N ASN A 67 -6.26 15.04 -5.18
CA ASN A 67 -7.40 14.74 -6.05
C ASN A 67 -7.57 13.25 -6.38
N VAL A 68 -6.62 12.38 -6.03
CA VAL A 68 -6.72 10.95 -6.35
C VAL A 68 -7.76 10.26 -5.47
N SER A 69 -8.50 9.31 -6.05
CA SER A 69 -9.37 8.41 -5.30
C SER A 69 -8.69 7.10 -4.91
N SER A 70 -7.63 6.72 -5.63
CA SER A 70 -6.82 5.54 -5.32
C SER A 70 -5.34 5.90 -5.38
N LEU A 71 -4.67 5.83 -4.22
CA LEU A 71 -3.24 6.05 -4.09
C LEU A 71 -2.56 4.76 -3.62
N SER A 72 -1.60 4.28 -4.40
CA SER A 72 -0.80 3.10 -4.07
C SER A 72 0.69 3.42 -4.14
N LEU A 73 1.38 3.33 -3.00
CA LEU A 73 2.80 3.61 -2.81
C LEU A 73 3.46 2.36 -2.24
N SER A 74 3.63 1.33 -3.07
CA SER A 74 4.01 -0.01 -2.62
C SER A 74 5.49 -0.30 -2.89
N ASN A 75 6.16 -1.01 -1.98
CA ASN A 75 7.53 -1.49 -2.18
C ASN A 75 8.53 -0.39 -2.55
N LEU A 76 8.44 0.76 -1.87
CA LEU A 76 9.31 1.91 -2.09
C LEU A 76 10.41 2.05 -1.03
N GLN A 77 10.33 1.32 0.08
CA GLN A 77 11.18 1.47 1.27
C GLN A 77 10.86 2.73 2.11
N LEU A 78 9.62 3.23 2.03
CA LEU A 78 9.21 4.38 2.81
C LEU A 78 9.36 4.10 4.31
N THR A 79 9.98 5.02 5.03
CA THR A 79 10.12 4.95 6.50
C THR A 79 9.19 5.92 7.21
N ARG A 80 8.65 6.90 6.49
CA ARG A 80 7.80 7.98 7.02
C ARG A 80 6.64 8.25 6.07
N LEU A 81 5.52 8.62 6.67
CA LEU A 81 4.29 9.07 6.01
C LEU A 81 4.10 10.58 6.19
N PRO A 82 3.29 11.25 5.36
CA PRO A 82 3.01 12.68 5.51
C PRO A 82 2.31 12.94 6.84
N VAL A 83 2.47 14.16 7.37
CA VAL A 83 1.96 14.52 8.70
C VAL A 83 0.43 14.44 8.77
N SER A 84 -0.27 14.71 7.67
CA SER A 84 -1.72 14.56 7.59
C SER A 84 -2.17 14.02 6.23
N ILE A 85 -3.25 13.25 6.25
CA ILE A 85 -3.98 12.81 5.06
C ILE A 85 -5.31 13.53 4.88
N SER A 86 -5.68 14.44 5.79
CA SER A 86 -7.00 15.10 5.81
C SER A 86 -7.40 15.80 4.51
N ASN A 87 -6.43 16.20 3.66
CA ASN A 87 -6.68 16.92 2.41
C ASN A 87 -7.07 16.01 1.24
N PHE A 88 -7.00 14.69 1.40
CA PHE A 88 -7.32 13.71 0.36
C PHE A 88 -8.83 13.44 0.27
N HIS A 89 -9.64 14.46 0.06
CA HIS A 89 -11.11 14.38 0.19
C HIS A 89 -11.78 13.34 -0.74
N GLU A 90 -11.17 13.06 -1.89
CA GLU A 90 -11.66 12.09 -2.88
C GLU A 90 -11.15 10.65 -2.64
N LEU A 91 -10.24 10.46 -1.68
CA LEU A 91 -9.54 9.21 -1.45
C LEU A 91 -10.49 8.13 -0.93
N VAL A 92 -10.58 7.05 -1.68
CA VAL A 92 -11.35 5.84 -1.38
C VAL A 92 -10.42 4.74 -0.87
N SER A 93 -9.22 4.63 -1.43
CA SER A 93 -8.27 3.57 -1.12
C SER A 93 -6.83 4.08 -1.05
N LEU A 94 -6.16 3.73 0.05
CA LEU A 94 -4.76 4.04 0.30
C LEU A 94 -3.97 2.75 0.53
N GLU A 95 -3.02 2.46 -0.35
CA GLU A 95 -2.12 1.31 -0.23
C GLU A 95 -0.68 1.79 0.00
N ILE A 96 -0.08 1.39 1.13
CA ILE A 96 1.32 1.71 1.51
C ILE A 96 2.04 0.40 1.85
N ARG A 97 1.65 -0.69 1.18
CA ARG A 97 2.13 -2.04 1.45
C ARG A 97 3.61 -2.21 1.16
N GLY A 98 4.28 -3.00 1.98
CA GLY A 98 5.66 -3.42 1.71
C GLY A 98 6.70 -2.33 1.82
N ASN A 99 6.44 -1.33 2.66
CA ASN A 99 7.40 -0.32 3.06
C ASN A 99 7.98 -0.65 4.44
N TRP A 100 8.74 0.28 5.03
CA TRP A 100 9.40 0.12 6.34
C TRP A 100 8.83 1.12 7.35
N VAL A 101 7.53 1.41 7.27
CA VAL A 101 6.85 2.34 8.18
C VAL A 101 6.74 1.68 9.56
N THR A 102 7.22 2.38 10.58
CA THR A 102 7.16 1.93 11.99
C THR A 102 6.05 2.60 12.78
N THR A 103 5.62 3.80 12.37
CA THR A 103 4.51 4.54 12.98
C THR A 103 3.70 5.28 11.92
N VAL A 104 2.40 5.42 12.16
CA VAL A 104 1.52 6.25 11.33
C VAL A 104 1.24 7.55 12.08
N PRO A 105 1.48 8.73 11.48
CA PRO A 105 1.36 10.02 12.18
C PRO A 105 -0.09 10.54 12.27
N TRP A 106 -1.03 9.89 11.58
CA TRP A 106 -2.42 10.35 11.50
C TRP A 106 -3.21 9.97 12.75
N VAL A 107 -4.11 10.85 13.13
CA VAL A 107 -5.02 10.65 14.26
C VAL A 107 -6.44 10.37 13.79
N ALA A 108 -7.33 9.97 14.70
CA ALA A 108 -8.72 9.64 14.36
C ALA A 108 -9.47 10.75 13.62
N ARG A 109 -9.16 12.02 13.93
CA ARG A 109 -9.74 13.18 13.22
C ARG A 109 -9.33 13.21 11.75
N ASP A 110 -8.11 12.81 11.41
CA ASP A 110 -7.65 12.82 10.02
C ASP A 110 -8.46 11.84 9.17
N VAL A 111 -8.65 10.62 9.67
CA VAL A 111 -9.45 9.59 8.99
C VAL A 111 -10.92 9.99 8.90
N ALA A 112 -11.47 10.61 9.95
CA ALA A 112 -12.85 11.10 9.97
C ALA A 112 -13.12 12.22 8.94
N ASN A 113 -12.09 12.95 8.51
CA ASN A 113 -12.18 14.00 7.49
C ASN A 113 -12.13 13.47 6.05
N LEU A 114 -12.07 12.14 5.87
CA LEU A 114 -12.04 11.48 4.57
C LEU A 114 -13.36 10.76 4.31
N PRO A 115 -14.39 11.48 3.78
CA PRO A 115 -15.75 10.95 3.70
C PRO A 115 -15.89 9.76 2.74
N MET A 116 -14.98 9.64 1.78
CA MET A 116 -14.99 8.58 0.76
C MET A 116 -14.10 7.39 1.12
N LEU A 117 -13.28 7.50 2.17
CA LEU A 117 -12.27 6.50 2.49
C LEU A 117 -12.92 5.19 2.95
N GLN A 118 -12.54 4.09 2.29
CA GLN A 118 -13.05 2.75 2.55
C GLN A 118 -11.95 1.77 2.95
N SER A 119 -10.70 2.01 2.54
CA SER A 119 -9.60 1.09 2.83
C SER A 119 -8.26 1.79 3.03
N ILE A 120 -7.54 1.31 4.05
CA ILE A 120 -6.12 1.61 4.28
C ILE A 120 -5.39 0.28 4.37
N ASP A 121 -4.41 0.08 3.48
CA ASP A 121 -3.52 -1.08 3.48
C ASP A 121 -2.11 -0.66 3.91
N LEU A 122 -1.74 -1.09 5.11
CA LEU A 122 -0.43 -0.91 5.73
C LEU A 122 0.27 -2.26 5.92
N SER A 123 -0.14 -3.30 5.20
CA SER A 123 0.44 -4.63 5.34
C SER A 123 1.93 -4.64 4.98
N ALA A 124 2.64 -5.58 5.59
CA ALA A 124 4.06 -5.80 5.40
C ALA A 124 4.95 -4.57 5.62
N ASN A 125 4.58 -3.74 6.59
CA ASN A 125 5.42 -2.69 7.12
C ASN A 125 6.24 -3.19 8.33
N ALA A 126 6.67 -2.27 9.19
CA ALA A 126 7.38 -2.54 10.43
C ALA A 126 6.60 -2.03 11.66
N LEU A 127 5.26 -2.04 11.59
CA LEU A 127 4.39 -1.63 12.69
C LEU A 127 4.40 -2.69 13.81
N ASP A 128 4.78 -2.31 15.01
CA ASP A 128 4.83 -3.22 16.18
C ASP A 128 3.55 -3.17 17.03
N HIS A 129 2.64 -2.24 16.73
CA HIS A 129 1.34 -2.09 17.37
C HIS A 129 0.23 -1.76 16.37
N VAL A 130 -1.01 -2.03 16.75
CA VAL A 130 -2.19 -1.60 15.98
C VAL A 130 -2.33 -0.07 16.11
N PRO A 131 -2.38 0.69 14.99
CA PRO A 131 -2.63 2.13 15.03
C PRO A 131 -4.12 2.38 15.31
N VAL A 132 -4.51 2.34 16.58
CA VAL A 132 -5.91 2.41 17.04
C VAL A 132 -6.64 3.67 16.58
N ASP A 133 -5.91 4.76 16.35
CA ASP A 133 -6.46 6.00 15.82
C ASP A 133 -6.99 5.87 14.38
N LEU A 134 -6.53 4.89 13.61
CA LEU A 134 -7.03 4.64 12.26
C LEU A 134 -8.28 3.75 12.23
N VAL A 135 -8.70 3.23 13.38
CA VAL A 135 -9.86 2.34 13.47
C VAL A 135 -11.12 3.17 13.30
N HIS A 136 -11.81 2.95 12.18
CA HIS A 136 -13.05 3.65 11.85
C HIS A 136 -14.09 2.66 11.30
N PRO A 137 -15.38 2.75 11.70
CA PRO A 137 -16.41 1.76 11.34
C PRO A 137 -16.65 1.56 9.83
N ASN A 138 -16.24 2.52 9.00
CA ASN A 138 -16.41 2.46 7.55
C ASN A 138 -15.09 2.21 6.79
N VAL A 139 -13.97 2.05 7.51
CA VAL A 139 -12.65 1.86 6.91
C VAL A 139 -12.16 0.46 7.24
N ARG A 140 -11.83 -0.31 6.20
CA ARG A 140 -11.08 -1.55 6.33
C ARG A 140 -9.60 -1.24 6.49
N LEU A 141 -9.00 -1.74 7.56
CA LEU A 141 -7.60 -1.55 7.91
C LEU A 141 -6.85 -2.88 7.80
N GLU A 142 -5.96 -2.96 6.83
CA GLU A 142 -5.14 -4.14 6.55
C GLU A 142 -3.74 -3.95 7.15
N LEU A 143 -3.39 -4.76 8.15
CA LEU A 143 -2.15 -4.68 8.94
C LEU A 143 -1.36 -5.99 8.90
N SER A 144 -1.72 -6.92 8.02
CA SER A 144 -1.04 -8.21 7.92
C SER A 144 0.47 -8.10 7.75
N SER A 145 1.21 -9.16 8.09
CA SER A 145 2.66 -9.23 7.86
C SER A 145 3.47 -8.10 8.53
N ASN A 146 2.93 -7.51 9.61
CA ASN A 146 3.63 -6.57 10.48
C ASN A 146 4.08 -7.28 11.78
N PRO A 147 5.11 -6.78 12.49
CA PRO A 147 5.57 -7.33 13.76
C PRO A 147 4.61 -7.07 14.96
N ILE A 148 3.30 -7.02 14.73
CA ILE A 148 2.28 -6.79 15.76
C ILE A 148 2.11 -8.03 16.62
N ALA A 149 2.57 -7.97 17.87
CA ALA A 149 2.51 -9.09 18.82
C ALA A 149 1.26 -9.11 19.69
N ALA A 150 0.59 -7.97 19.84
CA ALA A 150 -0.58 -7.84 20.69
C ALA A 150 -1.58 -6.83 20.12
N VAL A 151 -2.85 -7.03 20.47
CA VAL A 151 -3.94 -6.11 20.18
C VAL A 151 -4.39 -5.45 21.49
N PRO A 152 -4.57 -4.11 21.53
CA PRO A 152 -5.04 -3.43 22.73
C PRO A 152 -6.41 -3.96 23.20
N THR A 153 -6.58 -4.14 24.50
CA THR A 153 -7.85 -4.63 25.11
C THR A 153 -9.02 -3.67 24.91
N THR A 154 -8.74 -2.42 24.57
CA THR A 154 -9.74 -1.40 24.20
C THR A 154 -10.32 -1.60 22.81
N LEU A 155 -9.65 -2.37 21.95
CA LEU A 155 -10.13 -2.66 20.60
C LEU A 155 -11.18 -3.78 20.66
N SER A 156 -12.38 -3.51 20.14
CA SER A 156 -13.42 -4.53 20.03
C SER A 156 -12.95 -5.67 19.13
N VAL A 157 -12.99 -6.91 19.64
CA VAL A 157 -12.70 -8.14 18.89
C VAL A 157 -13.61 -8.26 17.65
N GLN A 158 -14.79 -7.62 17.66
CA GLN A 158 -15.68 -7.63 16.51
C GLN A 158 -15.01 -7.10 15.24
N TYR A 159 -14.12 -6.10 15.34
CA TYR A 159 -13.39 -5.58 14.19
C TYR A 159 -12.47 -6.61 13.54
N LEU A 160 -11.92 -7.55 14.33
CA LEU A 160 -11.11 -8.66 13.85
C LEU A 160 -11.99 -9.76 13.25
N VAL A 161 -13.08 -10.11 13.93
CA VAL A 161 -14.04 -11.13 13.48
C VAL A 161 -14.70 -10.76 12.15
N THR A 162 -15.08 -9.50 11.96
CA THR A 162 -15.64 -9.00 10.70
C THR A 162 -14.59 -8.75 9.62
N ARG A 163 -13.30 -8.94 9.93
CA ARG A 163 -12.17 -8.62 9.06
C ARG A 163 -12.18 -7.16 8.59
N GLN A 164 -12.70 -6.27 9.42
CA GLN A 164 -12.49 -4.83 9.26
C GLN A 164 -11.06 -4.46 9.59
N ILE A 165 -10.48 -5.09 10.62
CA ILE A 165 -9.05 -5.03 10.91
C ILE A 165 -8.47 -6.42 10.65
N ILE A 166 -7.44 -6.49 9.81
CA ILE A 166 -6.82 -7.75 9.41
C ILE A 166 -5.38 -7.78 9.91
N LEU A 167 -5.03 -8.88 10.58
CA LEU A 167 -3.75 -9.10 11.24
C LEU A 167 -3.11 -10.42 10.80
N ASP A 168 -3.50 -10.94 9.64
CA ASP A 168 -2.97 -12.20 9.12
C ASP A 168 -1.44 -12.14 9.06
N ASP A 169 -0.75 -13.27 9.31
CA ASP A 169 0.72 -13.31 9.27
C ASP A 169 1.41 -12.31 10.25
N THR A 170 0.78 -12.02 11.39
CA THR A 170 1.41 -11.27 12.51
C THR A 170 1.74 -12.20 13.67
N PRO A 171 2.70 -11.86 14.56
CA PRO A 171 2.96 -12.64 15.78
C PRO A 171 1.72 -12.80 16.69
N PHE A 172 0.81 -11.81 16.70
CA PHE A 172 -0.49 -11.92 17.36
C PHE A 172 -1.32 -13.07 16.77
N CYS A 173 -1.46 -13.15 15.45
CA CYS A 173 -2.21 -14.23 14.82
C CYS A 173 -1.54 -15.60 14.96
N ALA A 174 -0.21 -15.65 14.96
CA ALA A 174 0.54 -16.89 15.17
C ALA A 174 0.37 -17.46 16.59
N SER A 175 0.13 -16.61 17.61
CA SER A 175 0.05 -17.03 19.02
C SER A 175 -1.38 -17.30 19.51
N THR A 176 -2.40 -16.69 18.89
CA THR A 176 -3.78 -16.77 19.38
C THR A 176 -4.55 -18.00 18.92
N GLY A 177 -4.21 -18.57 17.74
CA GLY A 177 -5.00 -19.63 17.12
C GLY A 177 -6.44 -19.21 16.78
N ALA A 178 -6.70 -17.90 16.72
CA ALA A 178 -8.03 -17.36 16.48
C ALA A 178 -8.51 -17.67 15.06
N THR A 179 -9.80 -17.99 14.90
CA THR A 179 -10.40 -18.35 13.59
C THR A 179 -10.44 -17.20 12.58
N TYR A 180 -10.34 -15.95 13.05
CA TYR A 180 -10.29 -14.77 12.20
C TYR A 180 -8.87 -14.46 11.68
N CYS A 181 -7.86 -15.18 12.16
CA CYS A 181 -6.50 -15.13 11.64
C CYS A 181 -6.32 -16.15 10.52
N SER A 182 -5.86 -15.69 9.36
CA SER A 182 -5.53 -16.57 8.23
C SER A 182 -4.01 -16.63 8.03
N PRO A 183 -3.45 -17.82 7.75
CA PRO A 183 -2.05 -17.92 7.36
C PRO A 183 -1.84 -17.32 5.97
N LYS A 184 -0.67 -16.71 5.74
CA LYS A 184 -0.20 -16.36 4.41
C LYS A 184 0.94 -17.28 4.00
N CYS A 185 1.03 -17.57 2.71
CA CYS A 185 2.09 -18.40 2.16
C CYS A 185 3.44 -17.67 2.06
N ALA A 186 3.41 -16.34 1.91
CA ALA A 186 4.58 -15.48 1.91
C ALA A 186 4.21 -14.07 2.41
N ARG A 187 5.22 -13.34 2.89
CA ARG A 187 5.10 -11.92 3.25
C ARG A 187 4.64 -11.14 2.02
N GLN A 188 3.68 -10.22 2.17
CA GLN A 188 3.08 -9.42 1.08
C GLN A 188 2.26 -10.21 0.04
N CYS A 189 2.26 -11.54 0.09
CA CYS A 189 1.40 -12.33 -0.77
C CYS A 189 -0.01 -12.40 -0.17
N GLU A 190 -0.85 -11.44 -0.52
CA GLU A 190 -2.27 -11.48 -0.19
C GLU A 190 -3.00 -12.52 -1.03
N THR A 191 -4.05 -13.10 -0.46
CA THR A 191 -4.87 -14.11 -1.15
C THR A 191 -5.51 -13.61 -2.45
N LYS A 192 -5.66 -12.28 -2.61
CA LYS A 192 -6.17 -11.64 -3.82
C LYS A 192 -5.17 -11.60 -4.99
N LEU A 193 -3.88 -11.81 -4.71
CA LEU A 193 -2.80 -11.83 -5.71
C LEU A 193 -2.62 -13.22 -6.33
N LEU A 194 -2.82 -14.26 -5.52
CA LEU A 194 -2.68 -15.65 -5.95
C LEU A 194 -3.67 -16.00 -7.07
N GLY A 195 -3.17 -16.26 -8.28
CA GLY A 195 -4.02 -16.66 -9.40
C GLY A 195 -4.81 -15.49 -10.03
N ASP A 196 -4.29 -14.26 -9.96
CA ASP A 196 -4.90 -13.05 -10.53
C ASP A 196 -4.55 -12.82 -12.02
N TYR A 197 -3.87 -13.79 -12.66
CA TYR A 197 -3.34 -13.78 -14.03
C TYR A 197 -2.20 -12.79 -14.25
N ARG A 198 -1.53 -12.33 -13.19
CA ARG A 198 -0.30 -11.54 -13.27
C ARG A 198 0.79 -12.30 -12.52
N CYS A 199 2.02 -12.15 -12.98
CA CYS A 199 3.15 -12.69 -12.24
C CYS A 199 3.53 -11.75 -11.09
N ASP A 200 3.06 -12.05 -9.88
CA ASP A 200 3.40 -11.32 -8.66
C ASP A 200 4.64 -11.92 -8.01
N ALA A 201 5.76 -11.18 -8.11
CA ALA A 201 7.04 -11.60 -7.54
C ALA A 201 6.99 -11.90 -6.03
N VAL A 202 6.07 -11.27 -5.28
CA VAL A 202 5.87 -11.52 -3.85
C VAL A 202 5.15 -12.82 -3.54
N CYS A 203 4.36 -13.34 -4.49
CA CYS A 203 3.66 -14.61 -4.42
C CYS A 203 4.40 -15.74 -5.15
N TYR A 204 5.46 -15.42 -5.88
CA TYR A 204 6.28 -16.39 -6.59
C TYR A 204 7.22 -17.16 -5.63
N SER A 205 6.67 -18.11 -4.89
CA SER A 205 7.43 -19.04 -4.05
C SER A 205 6.78 -20.41 -4.00
N GLN A 206 7.53 -21.46 -3.66
CA GLN A 206 6.98 -22.81 -3.50
C GLN A 206 5.86 -22.86 -2.46
N ALA A 207 5.98 -22.12 -1.35
CA ALA A 207 4.95 -22.05 -0.31
C ALA A 207 3.62 -21.48 -0.84
N CYS A 208 3.70 -20.58 -1.83
CA CYS A 208 2.55 -19.97 -2.51
C CYS A 208 2.16 -20.67 -3.81
N SER A 209 2.70 -21.88 -4.07
CA SER A 209 2.49 -22.60 -5.33
C SER A 209 2.78 -21.74 -6.57
N TRP A 210 3.87 -20.97 -6.52
CA TRP A 210 4.36 -20.11 -7.61
C TRP A 210 3.29 -19.18 -8.18
N ASP A 211 2.61 -18.47 -7.29
CA ASP A 211 1.52 -17.57 -7.65
C ASP A 211 0.37 -18.28 -8.39
N HIS A 212 0.06 -19.49 -7.93
CA HIS A 212 -0.87 -20.43 -8.56
C HIS A 212 -0.61 -20.68 -10.05
N GLY A 213 0.65 -20.55 -10.48
CA GLY A 213 1.11 -20.82 -11.84
C GLY A 213 1.07 -19.60 -12.78
N ASP A 214 0.65 -18.42 -12.32
CA ASP A 214 0.52 -17.24 -13.18
C ASP A 214 1.87 -16.82 -13.81
N CYS A 215 2.95 -16.97 -13.04
CA CYS A 215 4.31 -16.67 -13.50
C CYS A 215 4.83 -17.58 -14.62
N ALA A 216 4.29 -18.79 -14.78
CA ALA A 216 4.71 -19.71 -15.84
C ALA A 216 4.42 -19.13 -17.24
N THR A 217 3.33 -18.37 -17.38
CA THR A 217 2.94 -17.71 -18.64
C THR A 217 3.95 -16.65 -19.10
N PHE A 218 4.79 -16.14 -18.18
CA PHE A 218 5.84 -15.15 -18.44
C PHE A 218 7.23 -15.76 -18.54
N GLY A 219 7.35 -17.09 -18.55
CA GLY A 219 8.62 -17.80 -18.70
C GLY A 219 9.45 -17.90 -17.42
N PHE A 220 8.82 -17.72 -16.24
CA PHE A 220 9.42 -18.06 -14.95
C PHE A 220 9.00 -19.49 -14.60
N PRO A 221 9.87 -20.51 -14.81
CA PRO A 221 9.51 -21.90 -14.61
C PRO A 221 9.36 -22.21 -13.12
N GLU A 222 8.35 -22.99 -12.76
CA GLU A 222 8.26 -23.64 -11.44
C GLU A 222 9.60 -24.33 -11.16
N ALA A 223 10.16 -24.10 -9.97
CA ALA A 223 11.42 -24.72 -9.58
C ALA A 223 11.19 -26.24 -9.48
N VAL A 224 11.79 -26.99 -10.41
CA VAL A 224 11.81 -28.47 -10.43
C VAL A 224 12.64 -29.00 -9.27
#